data_AF-A0A3M2B2C7-F1
#
_entry.id   AF-A0A3M2B2C7-F1
#
_cell.length_a   1.000
_cell.length_b   1.000
_cell.length_c   1.000
_cell.angle_alpha   90.00
_cell.angle_beta   90.00
_cell.angle_gamma   90.00
#
_symmetry.space_group_name_H-M   'P 1'
#
loop_
_entity.id
_entity.type
_entity.pdbx_description
1 polymer ?
#
loop_
_entity_poly.entity_id
_entity_poly.type
_entity_poly.pdbx_seq_one_letter_code
_entity_poly.pdbx_strand_id
1 'polypeptide(L)'
;MHIDELLYIVTEKGASDLHLCPFVEPVIRVDGQLLRLNYEKAQPTQTQRLMYEILTDEQIQKFETTYELDFSYSLHKIARFRVNVYKDKGAVAAAFRLIPARVPTIRELNLPPVLEELTRRPRGLILVTGPTGSGKSTTLAAMINQINSERSVHIITIEDPIEYLHQHRSSIINQRELGQDTKSFAAALRSALREDPDVILVGEMRDLETIQLAITAAETGHLVFATLHTNNAAESIDR
;
A
#
# COMPACT_ATOMS: atom_id res chain seq x y z
N MET A 1 7.78 -4.96 26.63
CA MET A 1 7.82 -4.26 25.33
C MET A 1 7.71 -5.30 24.22
N HIS A 2 6.52 -5.37 23.64
CA HIS A 2 6.24 -6.10 22.40
C HIS A 2 5.88 -5.10 21.31
N ILE A 3 6.08 -5.48 20.05
CA ILE A 3 5.82 -4.58 18.93
C ILE A 3 4.33 -4.23 18.81
N ASP A 4 3.44 -5.22 18.96
CA ASP A 4 1.99 -5.05 18.92
C ASP A 4 1.47 -4.06 19.96
N GLU A 5 2.08 -4.04 21.15
CA GLU A 5 1.76 -3.10 22.23
C GLU A 5 2.04 -1.65 21.80
N LEU A 6 3.20 -1.41 21.17
CA LEU A 6 3.58 -0.10 20.67
C LEU A 6 2.69 0.34 19.51
N LEU A 7 2.36 -0.57 18.60
CA LEU A 7 1.47 -0.30 17.48
C LEU A 7 0.03 -0.02 17.92
N TYR A 8 -0.45 -0.70 18.96
CA TYR A 8 -1.74 -0.39 19.58
C TYR A 8 -1.76 1.04 20.13
N ILE A 9 -0.69 1.47 20.81
CA ILE A 9 -0.56 2.86 21.30
C ILE A 9 -0.60 3.88 20.17
N VAL A 10 -0.02 3.58 19.00
CA VAL A 10 -0.12 4.46 17.81
C VAL A 10 -1.58 4.68 17.45
N THR A 11 -2.37 3.60 17.39
CA THR A 11 -3.81 3.70 17.04
C THR A 11 -4.63 4.41 18.10
N GLU A 12 -4.44 4.08 19.39
CA GLU A 12 -5.15 4.70 20.51
C GLU A 12 -4.89 6.20 20.62
N LYS A 13 -3.67 6.64 20.33
CA LYS A 13 -3.28 8.05 20.39
C LYS A 13 -3.54 8.83 19.10
N GLY A 14 -4.10 8.19 18.07
CA GLY A 14 -4.30 8.83 16.76
C GLY A 14 -3.00 9.27 16.09
N ALA A 15 -1.90 8.57 16.36
CA ALA A 15 -0.60 8.87 15.80
C ALA A 15 -0.48 8.39 14.34
N SER A 16 0.26 9.13 13.52
CA SER A 16 0.52 8.78 12.12
C SER A 16 1.66 7.78 11.96
N ASP A 17 2.67 7.85 12.84
CA ASP A 17 3.88 7.03 12.71
C ASP A 17 4.38 6.57 14.09
N LEU A 18 5.09 5.44 14.11
CA LEU A 18 5.97 4.97 15.20
C LEU A 18 7.40 4.85 14.68
N HIS A 19 8.36 5.31 15.46
CA HIS A 19 9.79 5.23 15.19
C HIS A 19 10.47 4.44 16.30
N LEU A 20 11.23 3.42 15.92
CA LEU A 20 12.08 2.64 16.78
C LEU A 20 13.54 2.91 16.41
N CYS A 21 14.25 3.62 17.28
CA CYS A 21 15.66 3.93 17.11
C CYS A 21 16.46 3.44 18.31
N PRO A 22 17.67 2.90 18.09
CA PRO A 22 18.55 2.47 19.18
C PRO A 22 18.94 3.68 20.05
N PHE A 23 19.00 3.46 21.36
CA PHE A 23 19.31 4.45 22.42
C PHE A 23 18.30 5.60 22.56
N VAL A 24 17.12 5.46 21.96
CA VAL A 24 16.00 6.39 22.10
C VAL A 24 14.79 5.65 22.64
N GLU A 25 13.94 6.33 23.40
CA GLU A 25 12.62 5.81 23.74
C GLU A 25 11.80 5.59 22.44
N PRO A 26 10.85 4.65 22.36
CA PRO A 26 9.91 4.58 21.26
C PRO A 26 9.22 5.94 21.04
N VAL A 27 9.20 6.43 19.81
CA VAL A 27 8.68 7.76 19.48
C VAL A 27 7.50 7.61 18.54
N ILE A 28 6.39 8.30 18.82
CA ILE A 28 5.25 8.37 17.91
C ILE A 28 5.13 9.77 17.31
N ARG A 29 4.48 9.90 16.16
CA ARG A 29 4.12 11.19 15.57
C ARG A 29 2.64 11.48 15.74
N VAL A 30 2.30 12.55 16.45
CA VAL A 30 0.91 13.03 16.64
C VAL A 30 0.84 14.45 16.10
N ASP A 31 -0.10 14.73 15.20
CA ASP A 31 -0.29 16.06 14.59
C ASP A 31 1.01 16.68 14.04
N GLY A 32 1.85 15.83 13.42
CA GLY A 32 3.14 16.22 12.85
C GLY A 32 4.30 16.31 13.85
N GLN A 33 4.04 16.28 15.15
CA GLN A 33 5.05 16.41 16.22
C GLN A 33 5.50 15.05 16.75
N LEU A 34 6.80 14.93 17.07
CA LEU A 34 7.37 13.73 17.67
C LEU A 34 7.17 13.74 19.19
N LEU A 35 6.51 12.69 19.70
CA LEU A 35 6.26 12.48 21.12
C LEU A 35 6.93 11.17 21.58
N ARG A 36 7.79 11.27 22.59
CA ARG A 36 8.44 10.11 23.20
C ARG A 36 7.46 9.39 24.13
N LEU A 37 7.35 8.08 23.99
CA LEU A 37 6.56 7.26 24.89
C LEU A 37 7.29 7.05 26.22
N ASN A 38 6.54 6.78 27.28
CA ASN A 38 7.08 6.52 28.61
C ASN A 38 7.60 5.07 28.73
N TYR A 39 8.69 4.79 28.02
CA TYR A 39 9.44 3.53 28.08
C TYR A 39 10.92 3.83 28.30
N GLU A 40 11.67 2.82 28.70
CA GLU A 40 13.13 2.90 28.67
C GLU A 40 13.65 3.05 27.24
N LYS A 41 14.86 3.61 27.12
CA LYS A 41 15.56 3.73 25.84
C LYS A 41 15.82 2.34 25.25
N ALA A 42 15.40 2.13 24.01
CA ALA A 42 15.53 0.85 23.33
C ALA A 42 17.02 0.53 23.09
N GLN A 43 17.49 -0.61 23.57
CA GLN A 43 18.85 -1.09 23.27
C GLN A 43 18.91 -1.67 21.85
N PRO A 44 20.08 -1.71 21.19
CA PRO A 44 20.23 -2.29 19.85
C PRO A 44 19.70 -3.74 19.72
N THR A 45 19.90 -4.55 20.76
CA THR A 45 19.39 -5.93 20.82
C THR A 45 17.86 -5.96 20.92
N GLN A 46 17.25 -4.97 21.56
CA GLN A 46 15.79 -4.86 21.69
C GLN A 46 15.16 -4.44 20.36
N THR A 47 15.69 -3.43 19.66
CA THR A 47 15.14 -3.02 18.36
C THR A 47 15.26 -4.14 17.33
N GLN A 48 16.41 -4.84 17.29
CA GLN A 48 16.58 -6.01 16.43
C GLN A 48 15.55 -7.10 16.76
N ARG A 49 15.38 -7.46 18.04
CA ARG A 49 14.40 -8.46 18.45
C ARG A 49 12.98 -8.08 18.03
N LEU A 50 12.55 -6.84 18.30
CA LEU A 50 11.21 -6.37 17.94
C LEU A 50 10.94 -6.44 16.44
N MET A 51 11.94 -6.10 15.61
CA MET A 51 11.77 -6.19 14.17
C MET A 51 11.76 -7.64 13.68
N TYR A 52 12.66 -8.48 14.17
CA TYR A 52 12.75 -9.87 13.73
C TYR A 52 11.54 -10.70 14.19
N GLU A 53 10.81 -10.27 15.24
CA GLU A 53 9.53 -10.86 15.65
C GLU A 53 8.42 -10.71 14.58
N ILE A 54 8.54 -9.75 13.65
CA ILE A 54 7.50 -9.45 12.64
C ILE A 54 7.94 -9.69 11.19
N LEU A 55 9.21 -10.08 10.98
CA LEU A 55 9.74 -10.41 9.66
C LEU A 55 9.60 -11.90 9.38
N THR A 56 9.37 -12.26 8.12
CA THR A 56 9.52 -13.64 7.64
C THR A 56 10.99 -13.99 7.44
N ASP A 57 11.33 -15.28 7.34
CA ASP A 57 12.71 -15.72 7.08
C ASP A 57 13.28 -15.14 5.79
N GLU A 58 12.47 -15.05 4.73
CA GLU A 58 12.87 -14.43 3.44
C GLU A 58 13.13 -12.93 3.61
N GLN A 59 12.29 -12.24 4.38
CA GLN A 59 12.47 -10.83 4.69
C GLN A 59 13.71 -10.58 5.54
N ILE A 60 14.00 -11.44 6.52
CA ILE A 60 15.23 -11.39 7.32
C ILE A 60 16.45 -11.52 6.40
N GLN A 61 16.47 -12.54 5.54
CA GLN A 61 17.58 -12.76 4.61
C GLN A 61 17.77 -11.55 3.68
N LYS A 62 16.68 -11.00 3.14
CA LYS A 62 16.72 -9.81 2.28
C LYS A 62 17.26 -8.60 3.05
N PHE A 63 16.76 -8.34 4.25
CA PHE A 63 17.21 -7.23 5.10
C PHE A 63 18.68 -7.38 5.49
N GLU A 64 19.14 -8.58 5.83
CA GLU A 64 20.55 -8.80 6.19
C GLU A 64 21.51 -8.64 5.01
N THR A 65 21.03 -8.84 3.78
CA THR A 65 21.83 -8.67 2.56
C THR A 65 21.83 -7.23 2.06
N THR A 66 20.70 -6.52 2.19
CA THR A 66 20.49 -5.19 1.56
C THR A 66 20.49 -4.04 2.56
N TYR A 67 20.36 -4.34 3.86
CA TYR A 67 20.25 -3.40 4.98
C TYR A 67 19.03 -2.47 4.97
N GLU A 68 18.09 -2.68 4.05
CA GLU A 68 16.86 -1.91 3.90
C GLU A 68 15.72 -2.84 3.45
N LEU A 69 14.54 -2.69 4.06
CA LEU A 69 13.37 -3.47 3.67
C LEU A 69 12.07 -2.70 3.95
N ASP A 70 11.23 -2.57 2.92
CA ASP A 70 9.83 -2.14 3.02
C ASP A 70 8.91 -3.37 3.00
N PHE A 71 7.86 -3.35 3.84
CA PHE A 71 6.80 -4.36 3.86
C PHE A 71 5.53 -3.84 4.59
N SER A 72 4.41 -4.55 4.46
CA SER A 72 3.23 -4.32 5.30
C SER A 72 3.22 -5.19 6.56
N TYR A 73 2.79 -4.62 7.68
CA TYR A 73 2.47 -5.37 8.90
C TYR A 73 1.02 -5.16 9.31
N SER A 74 0.31 -6.23 9.66
CA SER A 74 -1.09 -6.20 10.08
C SER A 74 -1.22 -6.47 11.58
N LEU A 75 -1.62 -5.46 12.35
CA LEU A 75 -2.02 -5.63 13.75
C LEU A 75 -3.45 -6.17 13.78
N HIS A 76 -3.60 -7.40 14.26
CA HIS A 76 -4.83 -8.20 14.11
C HIS A 76 -6.11 -7.42 14.43
N LYS A 77 -6.97 -7.22 13.41
CA LYS A 77 -8.27 -6.53 13.48
C LYS A 77 -8.24 -5.06 13.95
N ILE A 78 -7.06 -4.47 14.14
CA ILE A 78 -6.91 -3.11 14.65
C ILE A 78 -6.49 -2.18 13.51
N ALA A 79 -5.33 -2.43 12.90
CA ALA A 79 -4.76 -1.55 11.90
C ALA A 79 -3.71 -2.26 11.04
N ARG A 80 -3.34 -1.62 9.93
CA ARG A 80 -2.16 -1.98 9.15
C ARG A 80 -1.12 -0.89 9.23
N PHE A 81 0.13 -1.28 9.02
CA PHE A 81 1.26 -0.39 9.02
C PHE A 81 2.11 -0.67 7.79
N ARG A 82 2.54 0.39 7.11
CA ARG A 82 3.69 0.30 6.23
C ARG A 82 4.94 0.40 7.09
N VAL A 83 5.83 -0.58 6.96
CA VAL A 83 7.04 -0.68 7.76
C VAL A 83 8.24 -0.53 6.85
N ASN A 84 9.17 0.34 7.22
CA ASN A 84 10.50 0.39 6.65
C ASN A 84 11.50 0.09 7.77
N VAL A 85 12.32 -0.95 7.59
CA VAL A 85 13.39 -1.35 8.50
C VAL A 85 14.74 -1.09 7.84
N TYR A 86 15.67 -0.51 8.59
CA TYR A 86 16.95 -0.04 8.09
C TYR A 86 18.05 -0.15 9.16
N LYS A 87 19.31 0.08 8.75
CA LYS A 87 20.46 0.15 9.68
C LYS A 87 20.79 1.61 10.03
N ASP A 88 20.87 1.90 11.33
CA ASP A 88 21.41 3.15 11.86
C ASP A 88 22.65 2.84 12.72
N LYS A 89 23.82 3.30 12.28
CA LYS A 89 25.12 3.06 12.93
C LYS A 89 25.37 1.58 13.30
N GLY A 90 24.95 0.67 12.42
CA GLY A 90 25.10 -0.78 12.58
C GLY A 90 23.97 -1.47 13.38
N ALA A 91 23.13 -0.71 14.07
CA ALA A 91 21.97 -1.21 14.80
C ALA A 91 20.71 -1.18 13.93
N VAL A 92 19.73 -2.03 14.25
CA VAL A 92 18.44 -2.07 13.56
C VAL A 92 17.57 -0.91 14.04
N ALA A 93 16.97 -0.19 13.10
CA ALA A 93 15.98 0.85 13.33
C ALA A 93 14.78 0.64 12.38
N ALA A 94 13.63 1.21 12.74
CA ALA A 94 12.43 1.08 11.91
C ALA A 94 11.48 2.27 12.04
N ALA A 95 10.76 2.53 10.97
CA ALA A 95 9.64 3.45 10.91
C ALA A 95 8.37 2.69 10.49
N PHE A 96 7.31 2.89 11.23
CA PHE A 96 5.97 2.35 10.97
C PHE A 96 5.06 3.52 10.66
N ARG A 97 4.33 3.44 9.55
CA ARG A 97 3.30 4.42 9.20
C ARG A 97 1.94 3.75 9.27
N LEU A 98 1.03 4.32 10.06
CA LEU A 98 -0.34 3.86 10.15
C LEU A 98 -1.03 3.99 8.78
N ILE A 99 -1.60 2.88 8.32
CA ILE A 99 -2.40 2.83 7.10
C ILE A 99 -3.86 3.13 7.47
N PRO A 100 -4.53 4.09 6.82
CA PRO A 100 -5.93 4.40 7.10
C PRO A 100 -6.84 3.18 6.93
N ALA A 101 -7.62 2.86 7.98
CA ALA A 101 -8.52 1.70 7.96
C ALA A 101 -9.75 1.91 7.07
N ARG A 102 -10.20 3.17 6.91
CA ARG A 102 -11.39 3.53 6.13
C ARG A 102 -10.98 4.06 4.78
N VAL A 103 -11.49 3.43 3.72
CA VAL A 103 -11.40 3.99 2.36
C VAL A 103 -12.37 5.17 2.23
N PRO A 104 -11.89 6.39 1.95
CA PRO A 104 -12.76 7.53 1.74
C PRO A 104 -13.58 7.37 0.44
N THR A 105 -14.74 8.01 0.38
CA THR A 105 -15.52 8.09 -0.86
C THR A 105 -15.01 9.21 -1.77
N ILE A 106 -15.33 9.14 -3.07
CA ILE A 106 -14.98 10.20 -4.04
C ILE A 106 -15.48 11.57 -3.56
N ARG A 107 -16.67 11.62 -2.97
CA ARG A 107 -17.30 12.85 -2.46
C ARG A 107 -16.61 13.39 -1.20
N GLU A 108 -16.21 12.52 -0.27
CA GLU A 108 -15.46 12.93 0.92
C GLU A 108 -14.09 13.53 0.59
N LEU A 109 -13.49 13.09 -0.52
CA LEU A 109 -12.26 13.66 -1.06
C LEU A 109 -12.48 14.96 -1.86
N ASN A 110 -13.73 15.41 -2.02
CA ASN A 110 -14.11 16.53 -2.90
C ASN A 110 -13.58 16.38 -4.34
N LEU A 111 -13.52 15.15 -4.84
CA LEU A 111 -13.05 14.88 -6.19
C LEU A 111 -14.15 15.15 -7.22
N PRO A 112 -13.77 15.50 -8.47
CA PRO A 112 -14.73 15.78 -9.54
C PRO A 112 -15.70 14.62 -9.79
N PRO A 113 -17.02 14.87 -10.00
CA PRO A 113 -18.02 13.82 -10.23
C PRO A 113 -17.74 12.93 -11.44
N VAL A 114 -16.97 13.42 -12.43
CA VAL A 114 -16.55 12.62 -13.59
C VAL A 114 -15.80 11.34 -13.19
N LEU A 115 -15.13 11.33 -12.02
CA LEU A 115 -14.50 10.10 -11.53
C LEU A 115 -15.53 9.02 -11.18
N GLU A 116 -16.71 9.38 -10.66
CA GLU A 116 -17.81 8.43 -10.45
C GLU A 116 -18.24 7.81 -11.79
N GLU A 117 -18.33 8.62 -12.85
CA GLU A 117 -18.71 8.13 -14.18
C GLU A 117 -17.66 7.18 -14.78
N LEU A 118 -16.37 7.47 -14.57
CA LEU A 118 -15.27 6.62 -15.03
C LEU A 118 -15.32 5.22 -14.38
N THR A 119 -15.73 5.11 -13.12
CA THR A 119 -15.87 3.80 -12.43
C THR A 119 -16.96 2.91 -13.03
N ARG A 120 -17.92 3.48 -13.76
CA ARG A 120 -19.02 2.77 -14.42
C ARG A 120 -18.69 2.34 -15.84
N ARG A 121 -17.49 2.64 -16.34
CA ARG A 121 -17.05 2.16 -17.65
C ARG A 121 -16.95 0.64 -17.63
N PRO A 122 -17.40 -0.05 -18.70
CA PRO A 122 -17.34 -1.51 -18.75
C PRO A 122 -15.91 -2.03 -18.93
N ARG A 123 -15.05 -1.25 -19.61
CA ARG A 123 -13.66 -1.60 -19.95
C ARG A 123 -12.86 -0.35 -20.32
N GLY A 124 -11.53 -0.49 -20.38
CA GLY A 124 -10.59 0.55 -20.79
C GLY A 124 -9.47 0.74 -19.77
N LEU A 125 -8.56 1.68 -20.05
CA LEU A 125 -7.44 2.02 -19.18
C LEU A 125 -7.67 3.40 -18.56
N ILE A 126 -7.62 3.47 -17.22
CA ILE A 126 -7.67 4.71 -16.44
C ILE A 126 -6.34 4.89 -15.74
N LEU A 127 -5.66 6.01 -16.05
CA LEU A 127 -4.40 6.39 -15.42
C LEU A 127 -4.62 7.49 -14.39
N VAL A 128 -4.18 7.25 -13.16
CA VAL A 128 -4.14 8.27 -12.10
C VAL A 128 -2.68 8.65 -11.87
N THR A 129 -2.33 9.88 -12.22
CA THR A 129 -0.94 10.32 -12.28
C THR A 129 -0.62 11.43 -11.29
N GLY A 130 0.66 11.69 -11.07
CA GLY A 130 1.16 12.73 -10.18
C GLY A 130 2.37 12.30 -9.35
N PRO A 131 3.02 13.24 -8.63
CA PRO A 131 4.18 12.94 -7.82
C PRO A 131 3.86 12.06 -6.61
N THR A 132 4.88 11.58 -5.91
CA THR A 132 4.70 10.88 -4.64
C THR A 132 3.98 11.77 -3.64
N GLY A 133 2.98 11.22 -2.94
CA GLY A 133 2.20 11.96 -1.95
C GLY A 133 1.10 12.86 -2.53
N SER A 134 0.85 12.86 -3.85
CA SER A 134 -0.25 13.64 -4.46
C SER A 134 -1.66 13.07 -4.25
N GLY A 135 -1.79 11.95 -3.55
CA GLY A 135 -3.08 11.30 -3.28
C GLY A 135 -3.53 10.24 -4.30
N LYS A 136 -2.67 9.81 -5.24
CA LYS A 136 -3.01 8.79 -6.27
C LYS A 136 -3.67 7.54 -5.70
N SER A 137 -3.02 6.90 -4.73
CA SER A 137 -3.51 5.67 -4.09
C SER A 137 -4.85 5.89 -3.37
N THR A 138 -5.03 7.07 -2.78
CA THR A 138 -6.28 7.43 -2.09
C THR A 138 -7.43 7.66 -3.07
N THR A 139 -7.15 8.33 -4.20
CA THR A 139 -8.11 8.49 -5.31
C THR A 139 -8.50 7.13 -5.90
N LEU A 140 -7.53 6.27 -6.18
CA LEU A 140 -7.78 4.93 -6.70
C LEU A 140 -8.57 4.07 -5.73
N ALA A 141 -8.23 4.08 -4.44
CA ALA A 141 -8.98 3.37 -3.42
C ALA A 141 -10.44 3.86 -3.38
N ALA A 142 -10.68 5.17 -3.45
CA ALA A 142 -12.04 5.72 -3.51
C ALA A 142 -12.82 5.23 -4.75
N MET A 143 -12.17 5.20 -5.92
CA MET A 143 -12.75 4.70 -7.17
C MET A 143 -13.06 3.19 -7.10
N ILE A 144 -12.13 2.37 -6.64
CA ILE A 144 -12.32 0.92 -6.46
C ILE A 144 -13.42 0.64 -5.43
N ASN A 145 -13.47 1.40 -4.33
CA ASN A 145 -14.52 1.27 -3.33
C ASN A 145 -15.92 1.62 -3.88
N GLN A 146 -16.01 2.56 -4.82
CA GLN A 146 -17.26 2.85 -5.52
C GLN A 146 -17.68 1.68 -6.43
N ILE A 147 -16.76 1.12 -7.23
CA ILE A 147 -17.04 -0.07 -8.06
C ILE A 147 -17.53 -1.22 -7.16
N ASN A 148 -16.81 -1.51 -6.08
CA ASN A 148 -17.15 -2.56 -5.13
C ASN A 148 -18.54 -2.39 -4.48
N SER A 149 -19.03 -1.16 -4.38
CA SER A 149 -20.34 -0.88 -3.79
C SER A 149 -21.46 -0.91 -4.83
N GLU A 150 -21.21 -0.48 -6.07
CA GLU A 150 -22.23 -0.30 -7.11
C GLU A 150 -22.36 -1.50 -8.06
N ARG A 151 -21.33 -2.33 -8.22
CA ARG A 151 -21.25 -3.39 -9.23
C ARG A 151 -21.09 -4.76 -8.59
N SER A 152 -21.52 -5.81 -9.29
CA SER A 152 -21.26 -7.21 -8.93
C SER A 152 -20.24 -7.80 -9.88
N VAL A 153 -18.96 -7.53 -9.60
CA VAL A 153 -17.83 -7.86 -10.46
C VAL A 153 -16.67 -8.44 -9.66
N HIS A 154 -15.69 -9.02 -10.34
CA HIS A 154 -14.43 -9.44 -9.75
C HIS A 154 -13.36 -8.35 -9.92
N ILE A 155 -12.83 -7.89 -8.79
CA ILE A 155 -11.77 -6.87 -8.72
C ILE A 155 -10.48 -7.52 -8.25
N ILE A 156 -9.39 -7.36 -9.01
CA ILE A 156 -8.05 -7.78 -8.60
C ILE A 156 -7.16 -6.55 -8.44
N THR A 157 -6.46 -6.43 -7.32
CA THR A 157 -5.44 -5.39 -7.13
C THR A 157 -4.06 -6.03 -6.99
N ILE A 158 -3.06 -5.38 -7.57
CA ILE A 158 -1.65 -5.76 -7.49
C ILE A 158 -0.91 -4.51 -7.03
N GLU A 159 -0.33 -4.55 -5.82
CA GLU A 159 0.16 -3.37 -5.10
C GLU A 159 1.54 -3.64 -4.46
N ASP A 160 2.29 -2.58 -4.14
CA ASP A 160 3.64 -2.65 -3.54
C ASP A 160 3.87 -1.47 -2.56
N PRO A 161 3.49 -1.60 -1.28
CA PRO A 161 2.63 -2.63 -0.72
C PRO A 161 1.13 -2.28 -0.84
N ILE A 162 0.22 -3.12 -0.31
CA ILE A 162 -1.21 -2.81 -0.27
C ILE A 162 -1.47 -1.63 0.68
N GLU A 163 -2.02 -0.54 0.14
CA GLU A 163 -2.28 0.70 0.90
C GLU A 163 -3.67 0.76 1.53
N TYR A 164 -4.69 0.18 0.90
CA TYR A 164 -6.06 0.24 1.44
C TYR A 164 -6.68 -1.14 1.40
N LEU A 165 -7.20 -1.61 2.53
CA LEU A 165 -7.95 -2.86 2.55
C LEU A 165 -9.39 -2.63 2.10
N HIS A 166 -9.80 -3.35 1.08
CA HIS A 166 -11.17 -3.40 0.63
C HIS A 166 -11.86 -4.64 1.20
N GLN A 167 -12.97 -4.44 1.88
CA GLN A 167 -13.87 -5.53 2.26
C GLN A 167 -14.76 -5.92 1.08
N HIS A 168 -15.08 -7.19 0.94
CA HIS A 168 -16.09 -7.65 -0.02
C HIS A 168 -17.43 -6.95 0.22
N ARG A 169 -18.11 -6.55 -0.87
CA ARG A 169 -19.45 -5.95 -0.84
C ARG A 169 -20.29 -6.54 -1.97
N SER A 170 -20.72 -5.72 -2.92
CA SER A 170 -21.42 -6.16 -4.12
C SER A 170 -20.46 -6.92 -5.05
N SER A 171 -19.16 -6.56 -5.01
CA SER A 171 -18.07 -7.24 -5.70
C SER A 171 -17.25 -8.14 -4.78
N ILE A 172 -16.56 -9.11 -5.40
CA ILE A 172 -15.43 -9.81 -4.79
C ILE A 172 -14.14 -9.05 -5.10
N ILE A 173 -13.20 -9.03 -4.15
CA ILE A 173 -11.96 -8.27 -4.29
C ILE A 173 -10.76 -9.09 -3.79
N ASN A 174 -9.76 -9.27 -4.64
CA ASN A 174 -8.54 -10.01 -4.33
C ASN A 174 -7.36 -9.06 -4.45
N GLN A 175 -6.73 -8.75 -3.32
CA GLN A 175 -5.58 -7.86 -3.27
C GLN A 175 -4.30 -8.67 -3.13
N ARG A 176 -3.30 -8.39 -3.97
CA ARG A 176 -2.02 -9.10 -4.03
C ARG A 176 -0.89 -8.12 -3.78
N GLU A 177 -0.12 -8.37 -2.72
CA GLU A 177 1.06 -7.58 -2.37
C GLU A 177 2.33 -8.16 -3.03
N LEU A 178 3.13 -7.29 -3.64
CA LEU A 178 4.43 -7.66 -4.20
C LEU A 178 5.38 -8.13 -3.09
N GLY A 179 6.07 -9.24 -3.32
CA GLY A 179 6.98 -9.86 -2.35
C GLY A 179 6.29 -10.77 -1.33
N GLN A 180 4.97 -10.64 -1.14
CA GLN A 180 4.20 -11.50 -0.25
C GLN A 180 3.30 -12.48 -1.02
N ASP A 181 2.47 -11.98 -1.94
CA ASP A 181 1.48 -12.78 -2.68
C ASP A 181 1.88 -13.01 -4.16
N THR A 182 2.87 -12.26 -4.64
CA THR A 182 3.42 -12.39 -5.99
C THR A 182 4.88 -11.95 -6.04
N LYS A 183 5.63 -12.47 -7.01
CA LYS A 183 7.06 -12.13 -7.22
C LYS A 183 7.29 -10.93 -8.12
N SER A 184 6.34 -10.59 -8.99
CA SER A 184 6.41 -9.42 -9.86
C SER A 184 5.02 -8.95 -10.30
N PHE A 185 4.92 -7.67 -10.68
CA PHE A 185 3.70 -7.10 -11.28
C PHE A 185 3.30 -7.85 -12.55
N ALA A 186 4.25 -8.06 -13.48
CA ALA A 186 3.99 -8.78 -14.72
C ALA A 186 3.49 -10.22 -14.50
N ALA A 187 4.06 -10.95 -13.53
CA ALA A 187 3.62 -12.31 -13.21
C ALA A 187 2.21 -12.34 -12.60
N ALA A 188 1.90 -11.40 -11.71
CA ALA A 188 0.56 -11.27 -11.14
C ALA A 188 -0.45 -10.87 -12.22
N LEU A 189 -0.13 -9.89 -13.07
CA LEU A 189 -1.03 -9.40 -14.11
C LEU A 189 -1.32 -10.46 -15.18
N ARG A 190 -0.31 -11.24 -15.58
CA ARG A 190 -0.49 -12.40 -16.47
C ARG A 190 -1.38 -13.47 -15.85
N SER A 191 -1.26 -13.69 -14.54
CA SER A 191 -2.11 -14.65 -13.83
C SER A 191 -3.53 -14.12 -13.70
N ALA A 192 -3.69 -12.82 -13.37
CA ALA A 192 -4.97 -12.14 -13.25
C ALA A 192 -5.84 -12.32 -14.50
N LEU A 193 -5.28 -12.25 -15.71
CA LEU A 193 -6.02 -12.50 -16.96
C LEU A 193 -6.67 -13.89 -17.08
N ARG A 194 -6.34 -14.83 -16.19
CA ARG A 194 -6.93 -16.18 -16.10
C ARG A 194 -7.69 -16.41 -14.79
N GLU A 195 -7.85 -15.36 -13.99
CA GLU A 195 -8.53 -15.37 -12.69
C GLU A 195 -9.98 -14.80 -12.83
N ASP A 196 -10.50 -14.67 -14.05
CA ASP A 196 -11.83 -14.11 -14.36
C ASP A 196 -12.08 -12.70 -13.76
N PRO A 197 -11.18 -11.71 -13.93
CA PRO A 197 -11.40 -10.35 -13.45
C PRO A 197 -12.29 -9.56 -14.39
N ASP A 198 -13.03 -8.60 -13.84
CA ASP A 198 -13.64 -7.51 -14.60
C ASP A 198 -12.84 -6.21 -14.46
N VAL A 199 -12.27 -6.00 -13.27
CA VAL A 199 -11.53 -4.79 -12.90
C VAL A 199 -10.16 -5.19 -12.39
N ILE A 200 -9.11 -4.56 -12.90
CA ILE A 200 -7.73 -4.80 -12.47
C ILE A 200 -7.10 -3.47 -12.05
N LEU A 201 -6.61 -3.38 -10.82
CA LEU A 201 -5.73 -2.31 -10.38
C LEU A 201 -4.29 -2.81 -10.40
N VAL A 202 -3.45 -2.19 -11.21
CA VAL A 202 -2.01 -2.40 -11.26
C VAL A 202 -1.35 -1.17 -10.65
N GLY A 203 -0.61 -1.30 -9.55
CA GLY A 203 0.00 -0.18 -8.81
C GLY A 203 0.74 0.85 -9.68
N GLU A 204 2.08 0.84 -9.67
CA GLU A 204 2.88 1.74 -10.52
C GLU A 204 3.42 0.96 -11.72
N MET A 205 3.12 1.42 -12.94
CA MET A 205 3.67 0.83 -14.16
C MET A 205 5.08 1.37 -14.40
N ARG A 206 6.09 0.63 -13.93
CA ARG A 206 7.51 1.04 -14.04
C ARG A 206 8.23 0.43 -15.24
N ASP A 207 7.87 -0.78 -15.62
CA ASP A 207 8.54 -1.55 -16.65
C ASP A 207 7.66 -1.80 -17.88
N LEU A 208 8.31 -2.02 -19.03
CA LEU A 208 7.66 -2.19 -20.32
C LEU A 208 6.70 -3.38 -20.35
N GLU A 209 7.05 -4.48 -19.67
CA GLU A 209 6.25 -5.70 -19.65
C GLU A 209 4.93 -5.47 -18.93
N THR A 210 4.96 -4.82 -17.77
CA THR A 210 3.78 -4.44 -17.00
C THR A 210 2.88 -3.49 -17.79
N ILE A 211 3.45 -2.48 -18.48
CA ILE A 211 2.69 -1.55 -19.33
C ILE A 211 2.00 -2.31 -20.48
N GLN A 212 2.74 -3.16 -21.19
CA GLN A 212 2.20 -3.93 -22.32
C GLN A 212 1.05 -4.84 -21.89
N LEU A 213 1.20 -5.52 -20.75
CA LEU A 213 0.16 -6.38 -20.20
C LEU A 213 -1.08 -5.58 -19.75
N ALA A 214 -0.90 -4.38 -19.16
CA ALA A 214 -2.01 -3.54 -18.73
C ALA A 214 -2.82 -3.01 -19.92
N ILE A 215 -2.14 -2.61 -21.01
CA ILE A 215 -2.79 -2.21 -22.26
C ILE A 215 -3.54 -3.40 -22.86
N THR A 216 -2.90 -4.57 -22.93
CA THR A 216 -3.54 -5.79 -23.45
C THR A 216 -4.78 -6.17 -22.63
N ALA A 217 -4.71 -6.06 -21.31
CA ALA A 217 -5.85 -6.30 -20.42
C ALA A 217 -7.00 -5.33 -20.72
N ALA A 218 -6.72 -4.04 -20.89
CA ALA A 218 -7.73 -3.03 -21.23
C ALA A 218 -8.36 -3.29 -22.61
N GLU A 219 -7.57 -3.69 -23.61
CA GLU A 219 -8.06 -4.05 -24.95
C GLU A 219 -8.92 -5.31 -24.94
N THR A 220 -8.58 -6.29 -24.10
CA THR A 220 -9.29 -7.58 -24.00
C THR A 220 -10.56 -7.53 -23.16
N GLY A 221 -11.01 -6.35 -22.77
CA GLY A 221 -12.33 -6.14 -22.19
C GLY A 221 -12.38 -5.87 -20.70
N HIS A 222 -11.22 -5.67 -20.05
CA HIS A 222 -11.14 -5.36 -18.63
C HIS A 222 -11.15 -3.84 -18.38
N LEU A 223 -11.62 -3.42 -17.21
CA LEU A 223 -11.38 -2.05 -16.72
C LEU A 223 -10.10 -2.03 -15.89
N VAL A 224 -9.05 -1.43 -16.44
CA VAL A 224 -7.72 -1.40 -15.85
C VAL A 224 -7.45 -0.02 -15.23
N PHE A 225 -7.01 -0.02 -13.99
CA PHE A 225 -6.50 1.15 -13.28
C PHE A 225 -5.00 1.04 -13.11
N ALA A 226 -4.28 2.15 -13.32
CA ALA A 226 -2.85 2.19 -13.05
C ALA A 226 -2.36 3.59 -12.66
N THR A 227 -1.14 3.66 -12.12
CA THR A 227 -0.47 4.94 -11.80
C THR A 227 0.82 5.16 -12.58
N LEU A 228 1.12 6.44 -12.80
CA LEU A 228 2.38 6.96 -13.33
C LEU A 228 2.83 8.17 -12.52
N HIS A 229 4.13 8.49 -12.59
CA HIS A 229 4.74 9.68 -11.97
C HIS A 229 4.95 10.81 -12.99
N THR A 230 3.91 11.11 -13.76
CA THR A 230 3.86 12.21 -14.74
C THR A 230 2.98 13.33 -14.22
N ASN A 231 3.22 14.57 -14.66
CA ASN A 231 2.55 15.75 -14.09
C ASN A 231 1.33 16.21 -14.88
N ASN A 232 1.15 15.73 -16.11
CA ASN A 232 0.02 16.09 -16.94
C ASN A 232 -0.35 14.96 -17.91
N ALA A 233 -1.49 15.13 -18.59
CA ALA A 233 -2.03 14.13 -19.50
C ALA A 233 -1.11 13.89 -20.71
N ALA A 234 -0.53 14.93 -21.32
CA ALA A 234 0.36 14.78 -22.48
C ALA A 234 1.62 13.97 -22.14
N GLU A 235 2.31 14.34 -21.04
CA GLU A 235 3.47 13.59 -20.53
C GLU A 235 3.14 12.12 -20.20
N SER A 236 1.90 11.85 -19.79
CA SER A 236 1.46 10.48 -19.47
C SER A 236 1.28 9.60 -20.70
N ILE A 237 1.03 10.22 -21.87
CA ILE A 237 0.93 9.53 -23.16
C ILE A 237 2.29 9.42 -23.84
N ASP A 238 3.14 10.45 -23.71
CA ASP A 238 4.49 10.46 -24.27
C ASP A 238 5.43 9.44 -23.60
N ARG A 239 5.19 9.13 -22.32
CA ARG A 239 5.96 8.19 -21.51
C ARG A 239 5.54 6.74 -21.74
#